data_AF-A0A143HR11-F1
#
_entry.id   AF-A0A143HR11-F1
#
_cell.length_a   1.000
_cell.length_b   1.000
_cell.length_c   1.000
_cell.angle_alpha   90.00
_cell.angle_beta   90.00
_cell.angle_gamma   90.00
#
_symmetry.space_group_name_H-M   'P 1'
#
loop_
_entity.id
_entity.type
_entity.pdbx_description
1 polymer ?
#
loop_
_entity_poly.entity_id
_entity_poly.type
_entity_poly.pdbx_seq_one_letter_code
_entity_poly.pdbx_strand_id
1 'polypeptide(L)'
;MVTYFYWAAVIALVVLSLFAGSRLGSLKAGAIFAGIFFLVGWFAYYFHFEQVFVKRFGGVMYISVPKGQRHIGATWKDDNLWVENYDPETNRCIFSEYSKGNLLEGRVIIRDCNPLLERDAPRQ
;
A
#
# COMPACT_ATOMS: atom_id res chain seq x y z
N MET A 1 -13.89 9.27 -3.08
CA MET A 1 -12.60 8.81 -2.50
C MET A 1 -11.47 9.26 -3.43
N VAL A 2 -10.37 9.79 -2.89
CA VAL A 2 -9.27 10.39 -3.69
C VAL A 2 -8.71 9.43 -4.76
N THR A 3 -8.67 8.13 -4.45
CA THR A 3 -8.24 7.07 -5.38
C THR A 3 -9.05 7.08 -6.68
N TYR A 4 -10.37 7.24 -6.62
CA TYR A 4 -11.21 7.27 -7.82
C TYR A 4 -10.98 8.53 -8.66
N PHE A 5 -10.76 9.68 -8.01
CA PHE A 5 -10.44 10.91 -8.71
C PHE A 5 -9.09 10.81 -9.44
N TYR A 6 -8.09 10.22 -8.80
CA TYR A 6 -6.79 9.95 -9.41
C TYR A 6 -6.92 9.08 -10.66
N TRP A 7 -7.61 7.93 -10.57
CA TRP A 7 -7.79 7.03 -11.70
C TRP A 7 -8.66 7.65 -12.81
N ALA A 8 -9.69 8.42 -12.47
CA ALA A 8 -10.46 9.18 -13.43
C ALA A 8 -9.58 10.17 -14.21
N ALA A 9 -8.67 10.87 -13.53
CA ALA A 9 -7.73 11.78 -14.18
C ALA A 9 -6.74 11.06 -15.11
N VAL A 10 -6.17 9.93 -14.68
CA VAL A 10 -5.29 9.10 -15.52
C VAL A 10 -6.04 8.60 -16.77
N ILE A 11 -7.25 8.08 -16.61
CA ILE A 11 -8.07 7.62 -17.73
C ILE A 11 -8.45 8.78 -18.66
N ALA A 12 -8.76 9.96 -18.11
CA ALA A 12 -9.03 11.14 -18.93
C ALA A 12 -7.82 11.51 -19.81
N LEU A 13 -6.58 11.46 -19.28
CA LEU A 13 -5.36 11.70 -20.06
C LEU A 13 -5.16 10.67 -21.17
N VAL A 14 -5.46 9.39 -20.88
CA VAL A 14 -5.43 8.30 -21.87
C VAL A 14 -6.43 8.57 -23.01
N VAL A 15 -7.69 8.86 -22.66
CA VAL A 15 -8.76 9.14 -23.64
C VAL A 15 -8.44 10.38 -24.46
N LEU A 16 -7.96 11.45 -23.84
CA LEU A 16 -7.55 12.68 -24.52
C LEU A 16 -6.39 12.45 -25.49
N SER A 17 -5.42 11.60 -25.12
CA SER A 17 -4.28 11.25 -25.99
C SER A 17 -4.74 10.48 -27.24
N LEU A 18 -5.64 9.52 -27.08
CA LEU A 18 -6.22 8.76 -28.20
C LEU A 18 -7.10 9.66 -29.08
N PHE A 19 -7.91 10.53 -28.47
CA PHE A 19 -8.74 11.49 -29.17
C PHE A 19 -7.91 12.50 -29.97
N ALA A 20 -6.86 13.07 -29.37
CA ALA A 20 -5.94 13.94 -30.08
C ALA A 20 -5.24 13.21 -31.23
N GLY A 21 -4.76 11.99 -30.99
CA GLY A 21 -4.14 11.16 -32.03
C GLY A 21 -5.07 10.86 -33.21
N SER A 22 -6.37 10.63 -32.96
CA SER A 22 -7.36 10.40 -34.02
C SER A 22 -7.63 11.67 -34.82
N ARG A 23 -7.72 12.84 -34.17
CA ARG A 23 -7.98 14.14 -34.81
C ARG A 23 -6.78 14.65 -35.61
N LEU A 24 -5.57 14.27 -35.22
CA LEU A 24 -4.32 14.65 -35.88
C LEU A 24 -3.86 13.63 -36.94
N GLY A 25 -4.63 12.55 -37.18
CA GLY A 25 -4.31 11.53 -38.17
C GLY A 25 -3.16 10.59 -37.78
N SER A 26 -2.71 10.61 -36.52
CA SER A 26 -1.63 9.77 -36.01
C SER A 26 -2.06 9.02 -34.76
N LEU A 27 -2.93 8.02 -34.96
CA LEU A 27 -3.37 7.12 -33.89
C LEU A 27 -2.20 6.40 -33.21
N LYS A 28 -1.12 6.10 -33.95
CA LYS A 28 0.10 5.49 -33.39
C LYS A 28 0.72 6.38 -32.31
N ALA A 29 0.88 7.68 -32.59
CA ALA A 29 1.42 8.62 -31.61
C ALA A 29 0.48 8.75 -30.40
N GLY A 30 -0.82 8.89 -30.63
CA GLY A 30 -1.82 8.94 -29.56
C GLY A 30 -1.78 7.70 -28.65
N ALA A 31 -1.63 6.51 -29.23
CA ALA A 31 -1.51 5.25 -28.49
C ALA A 31 -0.21 5.18 -27.67
N ILE A 32 0.91 5.68 -28.19
CA ILE A 32 2.19 5.74 -27.45
C ILE A 32 2.02 6.64 -26.21
N PHE A 33 1.49 7.85 -26.37
CA PHE A 33 1.27 8.77 -25.24
C PHE A 33 0.25 8.22 -24.23
N ALA A 34 -0.84 7.62 -24.71
CA ALA A 34 -1.81 6.94 -23.86
C ALA A 34 -1.14 5.85 -23.00
N GLY A 35 -0.30 5.01 -23.61
CA GLY A 35 0.48 4.00 -22.91
C GLY A 35 1.42 4.61 -21.85
N ILE A 36 2.11 5.70 -22.19
CA ILE A 36 2.99 6.40 -21.25
C ILE A 36 2.21 6.94 -20.05
N PHE A 37 1.10 7.67 -20.26
CA PHE A 37 0.31 8.21 -19.16
C PHE A 37 -0.27 7.13 -18.27
N PHE A 38 -0.76 6.04 -18.87
CA PHE A 38 -1.27 4.91 -18.10
C PHE A 38 -0.16 4.27 -17.24
N LEU A 39 0.99 3.95 -17.85
CA LEU A 39 2.10 3.33 -17.13
C LEU A 39 2.63 4.24 -16.02
N VAL A 40 2.94 5.50 -16.33
CA VAL A 40 3.42 6.46 -15.32
C VAL A 40 2.39 6.65 -14.21
N GLY A 41 1.11 6.77 -14.54
CA GLY A 41 0.03 6.87 -13.56
C GLY A 41 -0.08 5.63 -12.68
N TRP A 42 0.07 4.44 -13.25
CA TRP A 42 0.06 3.19 -12.48
C TRP A 42 1.30 3.06 -11.58
N PHE A 43 2.50 3.32 -12.11
CA PHE A 43 3.74 3.32 -11.33
C PHE A 43 3.68 4.35 -10.18
N ALA A 44 3.26 5.58 -10.45
CA ALA A 44 3.14 6.60 -9.41
C ALA A 44 2.09 6.23 -8.35
N TYR A 45 1.01 5.55 -8.74
CA TYR A 45 0.02 5.06 -7.79
C TYR A 45 0.62 4.01 -6.84
N TYR A 46 1.20 2.95 -7.43
CA TYR A 46 1.73 1.81 -6.69
C TYR A 46 2.92 2.18 -5.81
N PHE A 47 3.88 2.93 -6.35
CA PHE A 47 5.12 3.28 -5.65
C PHE A 47 5.03 4.54 -4.79
N HIS A 48 3.89 5.25 -4.77
CA HIS A 48 3.78 6.47 -3.98
C HIS A 48 2.38 6.77 -3.45
N PHE A 49 1.39 6.91 -4.33
CA PHE A 49 0.12 7.51 -3.93
C PHE A 49 -0.79 6.62 -3.10
N GLU A 50 -0.73 5.29 -3.24
CA GLU A 50 -1.61 4.38 -2.48
C GLU A 50 -1.54 4.64 -0.96
N GLN A 51 -0.34 4.60 -0.38
CA GLN A 51 -0.16 4.82 1.06
C GLN A 51 -0.44 6.26 1.49
N VAL A 52 -0.07 7.25 0.66
CA VAL A 52 -0.37 8.67 0.92
C VAL A 52 -1.88 8.91 0.94
N PHE A 53 -2.62 8.31 0.02
CA PHE A 53 -4.07 8.43 -0.07
C PHE A 53 -4.75 7.79 1.13
N VAL A 54 -4.32 6.59 1.52
CA VAL A 54 -4.86 5.89 2.69
C VAL A 54 -4.60 6.71 3.96
N LYS A 55 -3.36 7.11 4.20
CA LYS A 55 -2.98 7.82 5.42
C LYS A 55 -3.57 9.22 5.53
N ARG A 56 -3.52 10.02 4.45
CA ARG A 56 -3.78 11.47 4.51
C ARG A 56 -5.15 11.88 3.98
N PHE A 57 -5.77 11.06 3.13
CA PHE A 57 -6.95 11.46 2.35
C PHE A 57 -8.12 10.45 2.43
N GLY A 58 -8.02 9.42 3.29
CA GLY A 58 -9.09 8.44 3.51
C GLY A 58 -9.28 7.42 2.38
N GLY A 59 -8.18 6.93 1.80
CA GLY A 59 -8.18 5.78 0.89
C GLY A 59 -8.34 4.43 1.62
N VAL A 60 -8.32 3.32 0.87
CA VAL A 60 -8.42 1.96 1.40
C VAL A 60 -7.22 1.13 0.93
N MET A 61 -6.58 0.41 1.84
CA MET A 61 -5.51 -0.54 1.59
C MET A 61 -5.81 -1.84 2.34
N TYR A 62 -5.49 -2.98 1.73
CA TYR A 62 -5.72 -4.31 2.29
C TYR A 62 -4.40 -4.98 2.61
N ILE A 63 -4.25 -5.45 3.85
CA ILE A 63 -3.08 -6.18 4.32
C ILE A 63 -3.56 -7.45 5.01
N SER A 64 -2.87 -8.56 4.71
CA SER A 64 -3.16 -9.86 5.29
C SER A 64 -2.14 -10.19 6.36
N VAL A 65 -2.63 -10.66 7.50
CA VAL A 65 -1.78 -11.25 8.54
C VAL A 65 -1.24 -12.58 8.01
N PRO A 66 0.07 -12.85 8.07
CA PRO A 66 0.63 -14.13 7.66
C PRO A 66 0.01 -15.30 8.43
N LYS A 67 -0.15 -16.45 7.75
CA LYS A 67 -0.71 -17.66 8.37
C LYS A 67 0.09 -18.05 9.62
N GLY A 68 -0.61 -18.47 10.68
CA GLY A 68 -0.01 -18.87 11.95
C GLY A 68 0.31 -17.69 12.89
N GLN A 69 0.43 -16.47 12.36
CA GLN A 69 0.66 -15.28 13.15
C GLN A 69 -0.66 -14.67 13.65
N ARG A 70 -0.57 -13.87 14.72
CA ARG A 70 -1.68 -13.13 15.31
C ARG A 70 -1.38 -11.64 15.26
N HIS A 71 -2.33 -10.83 14.78
CA HIS A 71 -2.16 -9.38 14.79
C HIS A 71 -2.14 -8.84 16.22
N ILE A 72 -1.17 -7.97 16.53
CA ILE A 72 -1.08 -7.25 17.81
C ILE A 72 -1.54 -5.80 17.61
N GLY A 73 -0.94 -5.10 16.65
CA GLY A 73 -1.22 -3.69 16.43
C GLY A 73 -0.61 -3.16 15.14
N ALA A 74 -0.98 -1.93 14.79
CA ALA A 74 -0.43 -1.23 13.63
C ALA A 74 -0.25 0.25 13.95
N THR A 75 0.79 0.85 13.37
CA THR A 75 1.08 2.28 13.52
C THR A 75 1.68 2.86 12.24
N TRP A 76 1.60 4.18 12.08
CA TRP A 76 2.21 4.88 10.96
C TRP A 76 3.51 5.54 11.40
N LYS A 77 4.58 5.33 10.62
CA LYS A 77 5.81 6.11 10.70
C LYS A 77 5.99 6.80 9.36
N ASP A 78 5.87 8.13 9.37
CA ASP A 78 5.70 8.90 8.14
C ASP A 78 4.61 8.24 7.27
N ASP A 79 4.80 8.15 5.95
CA ASP A 79 3.79 7.56 5.08
C ASP A 79 3.84 6.02 5.03
N ASN A 80 4.69 5.35 5.83
CA ASN A 80 4.81 3.89 5.83
C ASN A 80 3.99 3.30 6.99
N LEU A 81 3.28 2.20 6.70
CA LEU A 81 2.53 1.47 7.72
C LEU A 81 3.41 0.41 8.35
N TRP A 82 3.44 0.36 9.66
CA TRP A 82 4.08 -0.69 10.43
C TRP A 82 3.03 -1.58 11.06
N VAL A 83 3.15 -2.89 10.90
CA VAL A 83 2.25 -3.88 11.49
C VAL A 83 3.05 -4.82 12.36
N GLU A 84 2.56 -5.00 13.58
CA GLU A 84 3.09 -5.96 14.54
C GLU A 84 2.24 -7.23 14.54
N ASN A 85 2.91 -8.36 14.35
CA ASN A 85 2.30 -9.67 14.48
C ASN A 85 3.10 -10.53 15.47
N TYR A 86 2.39 -11.34 16.25
CA TYR A 86 2.95 -12.37 17.11
C TYR A 86 2.99 -13.72 16.40
N ASP A 87 4.14 -14.38 16.44
CA ASP A 87 4.30 -15.79 16.08
C ASP A 87 4.34 -16.67 17.35
N PRO A 88 3.29 -17.49 17.61
CA PRO A 88 3.22 -18.35 18.78
C PRO A 88 4.14 -19.56 18.73
N GLU A 89 4.59 -20.00 17.54
CA GLU A 89 5.48 -21.16 17.43
C GLU A 89 6.90 -20.81 17.89
N THR A 90 7.34 -19.59 17.58
CA THR A 90 8.71 -19.13 17.87
C THR A 90 8.81 -18.14 19.03
N ASN A 91 7.68 -17.75 19.63
CA ASN A 91 7.56 -16.70 20.65
C ASN A 91 8.21 -15.37 20.22
N ARG A 92 7.87 -14.89 19.01
CA ARG A 92 8.44 -13.66 18.45
C ARG A 92 7.36 -12.65 18.10
N CYS A 93 7.63 -11.37 18.36
CA CYS A 93 6.88 -10.28 17.76
C CYS A 93 7.65 -9.73 16.56
N ILE A 94 6.94 -9.59 15.45
CA ILE A 94 7.48 -9.24 14.14
C ILE A 94 6.86 -7.91 13.75
N PHE A 95 7.66 -6.86 13.80
CA PHE A 95 7.32 -5.52 13.34
C PHE A 95 7.73 -5.40 11.87
N SER A 96 6.76 -5.42 10.96
CA SER A 96 7.00 -5.35 9.51
C SER A 96 6.57 -3.99 8.98
N GLU A 97 7.45 -3.34 8.25
CA GLU A 97 7.17 -2.11 7.51
C GLU A 97 6.61 -2.43 6.13
N TYR A 98 5.44 -1.89 5.82
CA TYR A 98 4.89 -1.82 4.48
C TYR A 98 5.32 -0.48 3.90
N SER A 99 6.41 -0.50 3.13
CA SER A 99 6.96 0.70 2.47
C SER A 99 6.25 0.98 1.15
N LYS A 100 6.32 2.22 0.65
CA LYS A 100 5.73 2.58 -0.65
C LYS A 100 6.26 1.68 -1.78
N GLY A 101 5.35 0.96 -2.44
CA GLY A 101 5.67 -0.01 -3.48
C GLY A 101 6.40 -1.27 -3.03
N ASN A 102 6.44 -1.56 -1.71
CA ASN A 102 6.99 -2.78 -1.10
C ASN A 102 8.44 -3.12 -1.51
N LEU A 103 9.25 -2.12 -1.87
CA LEU A 103 10.62 -2.36 -2.37
C LEU A 103 11.66 -2.52 -1.24
N LEU A 104 11.53 -1.74 -0.18
CA LEU A 104 12.50 -1.69 0.93
C LEU A 104 11.74 -1.72 2.25
N GLU A 105 11.37 -2.93 2.67
CA GLU A 105 10.63 -3.16 3.90
C GLU A 105 11.60 -3.38 5.08
N GLY A 106 11.55 -2.49 6.06
CA GLY A 106 12.15 -2.72 7.36
C GLY A 106 11.46 -3.88 8.11
N ARG A 107 12.24 -4.61 8.90
CA ARG A 107 11.71 -5.62 9.82
C ARG A 107 12.45 -5.59 11.15
N VAL A 108 11.70 -5.55 12.24
CA VAL A 108 12.23 -5.71 13.60
C VAL A 108 11.65 -6.98 14.19
N ILE A 109 12.50 -7.81 14.81
CA ILE A 109 12.10 -9.05 15.44
C ILE A 109 12.44 -8.96 16.93
N ILE A 110 11.40 -8.98 17.76
CA ILE A 110 11.51 -9.06 19.21
C ILE A 110 11.38 -10.54 19.61
N ARG A 111 12.40 -11.09 20.24
CA ARG A 111 12.40 -12.46 20.77
C ARG A 111 11.82 -12.47 22.18
N ASP A 112 11.19 -13.59 22.56
CA ASP A 112 10.60 -13.77 23.88
C ASP A 112 9.57 -12.68 24.20
N CYS A 113 8.76 -12.34 23.20
CA CYS A 113 7.87 -11.17 23.25
C CYS A 113 6.75 -11.32 24.28
N ASN A 114 6.24 -12.56 24.48
CA ASN A 114 5.23 -12.88 25.48
C ASN A 114 4.05 -11.87 25.54
N PRO A 115 3.36 -11.57 24.43
CA PRO A 115 2.37 -10.50 24.36
C PRO A 115 1.08 -10.77 25.16
N LEU A 116 0.98 -11.92 25.83
CA LEU A 116 -0.17 -12.35 26.64
C LEU A 116 0.22 -12.57 28.12
N LEU A 117 0.95 -11.63 28.73
CA LEU A 117 1.13 -11.57 30.19
C LEU A 117 -0.15 -11.13 30.95
N GLU A 118 -1.33 -11.47 30.45
CA GLU A 118 -2.63 -11.12 31.03
C GLU A 118 -3.41 -12.35 31.54
N ARG A 119 -2.74 -13.48 31.79
CA ARG A 119 -3.38 -14.70 32.31
C ARG A 119 -2.97 -15.15 33.72
N ASP A 120 -1.97 -14.53 34.33
CA ASP A 120 -1.51 -14.89 35.68
C ASP A 120 -1.79 -13.83 36.76
N ALA A 121 -2.52 -12.76 36.44
CA ALA A 121 -3.11 -11.93 37.48
C ALA A 121 -4.26 -12.72 38.13
N PRO A 122 -4.22 -13.04 39.44
CA PRO A 122 -5.35 -13.68 40.10
C PRO A 122 -6.57 -12.78 39.93
N ARG A 123 -7.67 -13.34 39.40
CA ARG A 123 -8.96 -12.65 39.40
C ARG A 123 -9.31 -12.37 40.87
N GLN A 124 -9.33 -11.11 41.26
CA GLN A 124 -9.89 -10.66 42.53
C GLN A 124 -11.41 -10.75 42.47
#